data_AF-A0A0K6BQM6-F1
#
_entry.id   AF-A0A0K6BQM6-F1
#
_cell.length_a   1.000
_cell.length_b   1.000
_cell.length_c   1.000
_cell.angle_alpha   90.00
_cell.angle_beta   90.00
_cell.angle_gamma   90.00
#
_symmetry.space_group_name_H-M   'P 1'
#
loop_
_entity.id
_entity.type
_entity.pdbx_description
1 polymer ?
#
loop_
_entity_poly.entity_id
_entity_poly.type
_entity_poly.pdbx_seq_one_letter_code
_entity_poly.pdbx_strand_id
1 'polypeptide(L)'
;MKQNYAKIISGFILAGLLTFSSCQSTHEMAKTDYQIAKVEGRMIDIDAKWDTHPDADAVAILKPYKEKIDNMMYEVIGSSEQKMDKGHPESLLSNLVAEVLRQAATKVQDKPADMGLVNMGGLRNILPAGDITVGTVYEILPFENSLCVMKMKGTHLKALLTSIASLKGEGVSGIRMEITKDGKLLNATVGGQPIDDNKLYTVATIDYLADGNGSMEAFLQADDRVCPEGATLRGLFLDYVRQQTAAGKKITSALDGRITVK
;
A
#
# COMPACT_ATOMS: atom_id res chain seq x y z
N MET A 1 76.01 -17.31 50.88
CA MET A 1 74.92 -16.51 50.27
C MET A 1 75.47 -15.72 49.08
N LYS A 2 75.43 -16.24 47.85
CA LYS A 2 75.59 -15.47 46.58
C LYS A 2 75.54 -16.29 45.27
N GLN A 3 75.47 -17.63 45.30
CA GLN A 3 75.50 -18.45 44.07
C GLN A 3 74.15 -18.97 43.54
N ASN A 4 73.02 -18.79 44.26
CA ASN A 4 71.72 -19.30 43.81
C ASN A 4 70.82 -18.29 43.08
N TYR A 5 71.16 -17.00 43.05
CA TYR A 5 70.31 -15.99 42.39
C TYR A 5 70.50 -15.92 40.86
N ALA A 6 71.69 -16.23 40.35
CA ALA A 6 71.99 -16.10 38.92
C ALA A 6 71.26 -17.14 38.05
N LYS A 7 71.06 -18.38 38.53
CA LYS A 7 70.31 -19.43 37.82
C LYS A 7 68.79 -19.23 37.83
N ILE A 8 68.28 -18.57 38.87
CA ILE A 8 66.84 -18.27 38.97
C ILE A 8 66.48 -17.13 38.01
N ILE A 9 67.31 -16.08 37.92
CA ILE A 9 67.07 -14.94 37.03
C ILE A 9 67.15 -15.35 35.54
N SER A 10 68.05 -16.25 35.16
CA SER A 10 68.16 -16.72 33.77
C SER A 10 67.02 -17.65 33.34
N GLY A 11 66.48 -18.47 34.25
CA GLY A 11 65.27 -19.27 34.00
C GLY A 11 64.00 -18.42 33.88
N PHE A 12 63.86 -17.37 34.69
CA PHE A 12 62.71 -16.45 34.61
C PHE A 12 62.72 -15.56 33.36
N ILE A 13 63.90 -15.16 32.86
CA ILE A 13 64.00 -14.38 31.61
C ILE A 13 63.68 -15.26 30.39
N LEU A 14 64.11 -16.52 30.38
CA LEU A 14 63.80 -17.45 29.27
C LEU A 14 62.31 -17.87 29.26
N ALA A 15 61.71 -18.07 30.44
CA ALA A 15 60.26 -18.32 30.56
C ALA A 15 59.43 -17.06 30.26
N GLY A 16 59.92 -15.87 30.59
CA GLY A 16 59.30 -14.59 30.22
C GLY A 16 59.31 -14.35 28.71
N LEU A 17 60.42 -14.64 28.02
CA LEU A 17 60.52 -14.49 26.57
C LEU A 17 59.61 -15.49 25.81
N LEU A 18 59.40 -16.71 26.34
CA LEU A 18 58.50 -17.70 25.73
C LEU A 18 57.01 -17.44 26.01
N THR A 19 56.67 -16.68 27.05
CA THR A 19 55.28 -16.32 27.39
C THR A 19 54.77 -15.06 26.68
N PHE A 20 55.66 -14.20 26.16
CA PHE A 20 55.26 -13.06 25.30
C PHE A 20 55.18 -13.39 23.81
N SER A 21 55.66 -14.56 23.37
CA SER A 21 55.47 -15.04 21.98
C SER A 21 54.29 -16.01 21.80
N SER A 22 53.61 -16.41 22.88
CA SER A 22 52.55 -17.43 22.87
C SER A 22 51.12 -16.87 23.03
N CYS A 23 50.97 -15.54 22.98
CA CYS A 23 49.66 -14.88 22.88
C CYS A 23 49.64 -13.84 21.74
N GLN A 24 50.28 -14.13 20.62
CA GLN A 24 49.54 -13.95 19.37
C GLN A 24 48.68 -15.19 19.25
N SER A 25 47.46 -15.09 19.78
CA SER A 25 46.41 -16.01 19.37
C SER A 25 46.53 -16.16 17.86
N THR A 26 46.57 -17.40 17.38
CA THR A 26 46.24 -17.80 16.01
C THR A 26 44.76 -17.50 15.69
N HIS A 27 44.27 -16.36 16.19
CA HIS A 27 43.26 -15.50 15.63
C HIS A 27 43.91 -14.55 14.59
N GLU A 28 44.91 -15.00 13.83
CA GLU A 28 44.62 -15.15 12.40
C GLU A 28 43.54 -16.25 12.35
N MET A 29 42.27 -15.98 12.68
CA MET A 29 41.44 -15.25 11.74
C MET A 29 42.11 -15.33 10.38
N ALA A 30 42.11 -16.53 9.81
CA ALA A 30 41.41 -16.70 8.56
C ALA A 30 39.98 -16.08 8.71
N LYS A 31 39.89 -14.76 8.93
CA LYS A 31 39.32 -13.87 7.97
C LYS A 31 39.95 -14.29 6.66
N THR A 32 39.39 -15.34 6.07
CA THR A 32 39.14 -15.27 4.66
C THR A 32 38.35 -13.98 4.55
N ASP A 33 39.06 -12.87 4.32
CA ASP A 33 38.47 -11.63 3.89
C ASP A 33 37.89 -12.01 2.54
N TYR A 34 36.69 -12.58 2.57
CA TYR A 34 35.90 -12.90 1.39
C TYR A 34 35.58 -11.55 0.78
N GLN A 35 36.51 -11.08 -0.04
CA GLN A 35 36.28 -9.94 -0.89
C GLN A 35 35.39 -10.46 -2.01
N ILE A 36 34.27 -9.78 -2.23
CA ILE A 36 33.43 -10.06 -3.38
C ILE A 36 34.28 -9.82 -4.63
N ALA A 37 34.70 -10.92 -5.28
CA ALA A 37 35.60 -10.85 -6.43
C ALA A 37 34.91 -10.20 -7.63
N LYS A 38 33.59 -10.40 -7.76
CA LYS A 38 32.76 -9.83 -8.81
C LYS A 38 31.28 -9.94 -8.42
N VAL A 39 30.50 -8.90 -8.71
CA VAL A 39 29.04 -8.98 -8.78
C VAL A 39 28.65 -8.78 -10.23
N GLU A 40 27.94 -9.74 -10.81
CA GLU A 40 27.33 -9.60 -12.12
C GLU A 40 25.81 -9.67 -11.97
N GLY A 41 25.13 -8.69 -12.56
CA GLY A 41 23.68 -8.70 -12.71
C GLY A 41 23.34 -8.77 -14.20
N ARG A 42 22.32 -9.55 -14.53
CA ARG A 42 21.66 -9.47 -15.84
C ARG A 42 20.16 -9.38 -15.64
N MET A 43 19.49 -8.66 -16.52
CA MET A 43 18.04 -8.77 -16.61
C MET A 43 17.70 -10.11 -17.23
N ILE A 44 16.74 -10.79 -16.64
CA ILE A 44 16.12 -11.98 -17.22
C ILE A 44 14.75 -11.54 -17.68
N ASP A 45 14.54 -11.52 -19.00
CA ASP A 45 13.25 -11.20 -19.56
C ASP A 45 12.28 -12.35 -19.23
N ILE A 46 11.18 -12.01 -18.55
CA ILE A 46 10.08 -12.93 -18.27
C ILE A 46 9.07 -12.77 -19.40
N ASP A 47 9.25 -13.56 -20.46
CA ASP A 47 8.42 -13.56 -21.66
C ASP A 47 7.86 -14.97 -21.97
N ALA A 48 7.15 -15.10 -23.09
CA ALA A 48 6.51 -16.34 -23.52
C ALA A 48 7.48 -17.51 -23.77
N LYS A 49 8.80 -17.27 -23.82
CA LYS A 49 9.79 -18.33 -23.96
C LYS A 49 9.68 -19.35 -22.84
N TRP A 50 9.45 -18.89 -21.61
CA TRP A 50 9.38 -19.73 -20.42
C TRP A 50 8.07 -20.53 -20.33
N ASP A 51 7.02 -20.10 -21.03
CA ASP A 51 5.72 -20.78 -21.06
C ASP A 51 5.72 -22.02 -21.97
N THR A 52 6.68 -22.14 -22.89
CA THR A 52 6.73 -23.24 -23.86
C THR A 52 7.13 -24.58 -23.23
N HIS A 53 7.92 -24.55 -22.15
CA HIS A 53 8.44 -25.75 -21.48
C HIS A 53 8.48 -25.51 -19.96
N PRO A 54 7.30 -25.44 -19.31
CA PRO A 54 7.25 -25.26 -17.86
C PRO A 54 7.86 -26.48 -17.15
N ASP A 55 8.53 -26.22 -16.03
CA ASP A 55 9.09 -27.27 -15.19
C ASP A 55 7.96 -28.14 -14.62
N ALA A 56 7.96 -29.43 -14.98
CA ALA A 56 6.87 -30.34 -14.65
C ALA A 56 6.74 -30.58 -13.14
N ASP A 57 7.85 -30.58 -12.40
CA ASP A 57 7.87 -30.78 -10.96
C ASP A 57 7.32 -29.53 -10.25
N ALA A 58 7.71 -28.33 -10.70
CA ALA A 58 7.15 -27.08 -10.20
C ALA A 58 5.65 -26.97 -10.47
N VAL A 59 5.19 -27.34 -11.67
CA VAL A 59 3.75 -27.40 -12.01
C VAL A 59 3.02 -28.38 -11.09
N ALA A 60 3.59 -29.56 -10.84
CA ALA A 60 2.99 -30.56 -9.95
C ALA A 60 2.88 -30.05 -8.50
N ILE A 61 3.90 -29.32 -8.01
CA ILE A 61 3.87 -28.67 -6.70
C ILE A 61 2.76 -27.62 -6.63
N LEU A 62 2.58 -26.80 -7.67
CA LEU A 62 1.61 -25.70 -7.68
C LEU A 62 0.17 -26.17 -7.89
N LYS A 63 -0.04 -27.28 -8.60
CA LYS A 63 -1.35 -27.77 -9.02
C LYS A 63 -2.43 -27.80 -7.90
N PRO A 64 -2.22 -28.43 -6.73
CA PRO A 64 -3.27 -28.49 -5.71
C PRO A 64 -3.62 -27.11 -5.13
N TYR A 65 -2.65 -26.19 -5.06
CA TYR A 65 -2.90 -24.81 -4.63
C TYR A 65 -3.67 -24.06 -5.70
N LYS A 66 -3.25 -24.18 -6.97
CA LYS A 66 -3.91 -23.54 -8.10
C LYS A 66 -5.37 -23.95 -8.19
N GLU A 67 -5.69 -25.23 -8.14
CA GLU A 67 -7.07 -25.71 -8.21
C GLU A 67 -7.94 -25.13 -7.08
N LYS A 68 -7.39 -25.06 -5.86
CA LYS A 68 -8.10 -24.44 -4.73
C LYS A 68 -8.30 -22.94 -4.91
N ILE A 69 -7.26 -22.23 -5.33
CA ILE A 69 -7.31 -20.78 -5.54
C ILE A 69 -8.24 -20.44 -6.71
N ASP A 70 -8.15 -21.14 -7.83
CA ASP A 70 -8.97 -20.91 -9.03
C ASP A 70 -10.47 -21.05 -8.68
N ASN A 71 -10.85 -22.07 -7.89
CA ASN A 71 -12.23 -22.24 -7.45
C ASN A 71 -12.76 -21.05 -6.62
N MET A 72 -11.91 -20.42 -5.81
CA MET A 72 -12.30 -19.23 -5.04
C MET A 72 -12.29 -17.97 -5.91
N MET A 73 -11.31 -17.82 -6.80
CA MET A 73 -11.11 -16.62 -7.60
C MET A 73 -12.07 -16.51 -8.78
N TYR A 74 -12.59 -17.63 -9.28
CA TYR A 74 -13.55 -17.65 -10.40
C TYR A 74 -15.01 -17.56 -9.97
N GLU A 75 -15.30 -17.47 -8.66
CA GLU A 75 -16.64 -17.15 -8.19
C GLU A 75 -17.09 -15.80 -8.76
N VAL A 76 -18.15 -15.82 -9.58
CA VAL A 76 -18.82 -14.61 -10.08
C VAL A 76 -19.69 -14.05 -8.96
N ILE A 77 -19.43 -12.80 -8.55
CA ILE A 77 -20.09 -12.14 -7.43
C ILE A 77 -21.02 -11.00 -7.84
N GLY A 78 -21.03 -10.67 -9.14
CA GLY A 78 -21.84 -9.60 -9.71
C GLY A 78 -21.48 -9.34 -11.16
N SER A 79 -22.00 -8.25 -11.71
CA SER A 79 -21.61 -7.77 -13.04
C SER A 79 -21.49 -6.26 -13.11
N SER A 80 -20.58 -5.76 -13.94
CA SER A 80 -20.37 -4.34 -14.24
C SER A 80 -21.11 -3.95 -15.52
N GLU A 81 -21.76 -2.79 -15.52
CA GLU A 81 -22.40 -2.23 -16.72
C GLU A 81 -21.40 -1.78 -17.78
N GLN A 82 -20.19 -1.40 -17.35
CA GLN A 82 -19.20 -0.74 -18.20
C GLN A 82 -17.78 -1.06 -17.74
N LYS A 83 -16.81 -0.90 -18.65
CA LYS A 83 -15.40 -0.94 -18.27
C LYS A 83 -15.08 0.31 -17.45
N MET A 84 -14.44 0.13 -16.29
CA MET A 84 -13.95 1.21 -15.46
C MET A 84 -12.43 1.12 -15.33
N ASP A 85 -11.75 2.11 -15.86
CA ASP A 85 -10.31 2.27 -15.74
C ASP A 85 -9.96 3.25 -14.61
N LYS A 86 -8.69 3.29 -14.23
CA LYS A 86 -8.13 4.31 -13.34
C LYS A 86 -7.42 5.38 -14.17
N GLY A 87 -7.48 6.63 -13.72
CA GLY A 87 -6.85 7.73 -14.43
C GLY A 87 -6.99 9.06 -13.72
N HIS A 88 -6.04 9.95 -13.98
CA HIS A 88 -6.05 11.32 -13.48
C HIS A 88 -6.81 12.26 -14.44
N PRO A 89 -7.44 13.32 -13.94
CA PRO A 89 -7.58 13.65 -12.52
C PRO A 89 -8.73 12.91 -11.82
N GLU A 90 -9.60 12.27 -12.60
CA GLU A 90 -10.80 11.59 -12.15
C GLU A 90 -11.02 10.36 -13.05
N SER A 91 -11.54 9.28 -12.49
CA SER A 91 -11.86 8.08 -13.26
C SER A 91 -13.04 7.31 -12.67
N LEU A 92 -13.70 6.51 -13.49
CA LEU A 92 -14.86 5.71 -13.06
C LEU A 92 -14.50 4.79 -11.89
N LEU A 93 -13.35 4.11 -11.96
CA LEU A 93 -12.94 3.16 -10.95
C LEU A 93 -12.53 3.86 -9.65
N SER A 94 -11.75 4.95 -9.74
CA SER A 94 -11.32 5.69 -8.55
C SER A 94 -12.50 6.37 -7.84
N ASN A 95 -13.49 6.89 -8.59
CA ASN A 95 -14.73 7.44 -8.04
C ASN A 95 -15.52 6.39 -7.26
N LEU A 96 -15.65 5.19 -7.83
CA LEU A 96 -16.40 4.09 -7.23
C LEU A 96 -15.73 3.61 -5.93
N VAL A 97 -14.43 3.33 -5.96
CA VAL A 97 -13.69 2.84 -4.79
C VAL A 97 -13.67 3.87 -3.66
N ALA A 98 -13.51 5.16 -4.00
CA ALA A 98 -13.60 6.23 -3.01
C ALA A 98 -15.01 6.35 -2.40
N GLU A 99 -16.07 6.14 -3.19
CA GLU A 99 -17.43 6.12 -2.66
C GLU A 99 -17.67 4.91 -1.74
N VAL A 100 -17.15 3.73 -2.07
CA VAL A 100 -17.20 2.55 -1.20
C VAL A 100 -16.55 2.85 0.15
N LEU A 101 -15.36 3.46 0.18
CA LEU A 101 -14.72 3.90 1.43
C LEU A 101 -15.58 4.91 2.19
N ARG A 102 -16.10 5.94 1.50
CA ARG A 102 -16.93 6.97 2.11
C ARG A 102 -18.17 6.38 2.81
N GLN A 103 -18.83 5.43 2.16
CA GLN A 103 -20.01 4.73 2.69
C GLN A 103 -19.63 3.78 3.83
N ALA A 104 -18.48 3.11 3.73
CA ALA A 104 -17.99 2.18 4.74
C ALA A 104 -17.69 2.83 6.10
N ALA A 105 -17.61 4.17 6.17
CA ALA A 105 -17.56 4.91 7.43
C ALA A 105 -18.75 4.60 8.36
N THR A 106 -19.87 4.10 7.82
CA THR A 106 -21.02 3.61 8.59
C THR A 106 -20.69 2.45 9.54
N LYS A 107 -19.54 1.78 9.35
CA LYS A 107 -19.02 0.78 10.29
C LYS A 107 -18.41 1.38 11.57
N VAL A 108 -18.14 2.70 11.56
CA VAL A 108 -17.52 3.44 12.68
C VAL A 108 -18.49 4.44 13.30
N GLN A 109 -19.43 4.98 12.52
CA GLN A 109 -20.38 6.02 12.93
C GLN A 109 -21.73 5.85 12.22
N ASP A 110 -22.76 6.59 12.61
CA ASP A 110 -24.14 6.37 12.09
C ASP A 110 -24.40 6.90 10.65
N LYS A 111 -23.37 7.41 9.97
CA LYS A 111 -23.50 8.02 8.64
C LYS A 111 -22.23 7.89 7.80
N PRO A 112 -22.32 8.01 6.46
CA PRO A 112 -21.13 8.09 5.61
C PRO A 112 -20.20 9.24 6.01
N ALA A 113 -18.92 9.11 5.67
CA ALA A 113 -17.96 10.18 5.84
C ALA A 113 -18.28 11.37 4.91
N ASP A 114 -17.79 12.56 5.28
CA ASP A 114 -17.90 13.75 4.44
C ASP A 114 -17.07 13.58 3.16
N MET A 115 -15.93 12.89 3.26
CA MET A 115 -15.04 12.58 2.14
C MET A 115 -14.58 11.12 2.16
N GLY A 116 -14.50 10.50 0.98
CA GLY A 116 -13.79 9.24 0.76
C GLY A 116 -12.50 9.49 -0.03
N LEU A 117 -11.42 8.77 0.27
CA LEU A 117 -10.14 8.89 -0.43
C LEU A 117 -9.43 7.54 -0.63
N VAL A 118 -9.01 7.28 -1.86
CA VAL A 118 -8.08 6.21 -2.25
C VAL A 118 -7.03 6.76 -3.22
N ASN A 119 -5.81 6.26 -3.15
CA ASN A 119 -4.75 6.64 -4.08
C ASN A 119 -4.81 5.82 -5.38
N MET A 120 -4.55 6.47 -6.51
CA MET A 120 -4.56 5.93 -7.86
C MET A 120 -3.49 4.83 -8.03
N GLY A 121 -2.38 4.95 -7.29
CA GLY A 121 -1.32 3.93 -7.25
C GLY A 121 -1.76 2.61 -6.62
N GLY A 122 -2.76 2.66 -5.71
CA GLY A 122 -3.35 1.52 -5.03
C GLY A 122 -4.28 0.68 -5.91
N LEU A 123 -4.83 1.27 -6.97
CA LEU A 123 -5.64 0.58 -7.97
C LEU A 123 -4.71 -0.07 -8.99
N ARG A 124 -4.75 -1.39 -9.15
CA ARG A 124 -3.72 -2.15 -9.89
C ARG A 124 -4.20 -2.77 -11.20
N ASN A 125 -5.51 -2.86 -11.40
CA ASN A 125 -6.11 -3.32 -12.65
C ASN A 125 -7.40 -2.52 -12.95
N ILE A 126 -8.00 -2.78 -14.10
CA ILE A 126 -9.32 -2.25 -14.49
C ILE A 126 -10.45 -3.13 -13.95
N LEU A 127 -11.65 -2.57 -13.85
CA LEU A 127 -12.89 -3.36 -13.75
C LEU A 127 -13.47 -3.55 -15.17
N PRO A 128 -13.48 -4.77 -15.75
CA PRO A 128 -14.08 -5.00 -17.05
C PRO A 128 -15.60 -4.84 -17.01
N ALA A 129 -16.22 -4.64 -18.18
CA ALA A 129 -17.67 -4.79 -18.32
C ALA A 129 -18.04 -6.29 -18.28
N GLY A 130 -19.25 -6.61 -17.82
CA GLY A 130 -19.70 -8.00 -17.69
C GLY A 130 -19.40 -8.58 -16.31
N ASP A 131 -19.17 -9.89 -16.23
CA ASP A 131 -19.03 -10.60 -14.95
C ASP A 131 -17.86 -10.07 -14.12
N ILE A 132 -18.10 -9.91 -12.82
CA ILE A 132 -17.10 -9.54 -11.82
C ILE A 132 -16.85 -10.79 -10.97
N THR A 133 -15.62 -11.28 -10.99
CA THR A 133 -15.22 -12.39 -10.11
C THR A 133 -14.53 -11.89 -8.85
N VAL A 134 -14.39 -12.76 -7.85
CA VAL A 134 -13.51 -12.50 -6.70
C VAL A 134 -12.10 -12.14 -7.18
N GLY A 135 -11.56 -12.89 -8.14
CA GLY A 135 -10.25 -12.64 -8.76
C GLY A 135 -10.13 -11.24 -9.36
N THR A 136 -11.17 -10.76 -10.07
CA THR A 136 -11.20 -9.38 -10.60
C THR A 136 -10.97 -8.35 -9.50
N VAL A 137 -11.61 -8.52 -8.33
CA VAL A 137 -11.44 -7.59 -7.21
C VAL A 137 -10.05 -7.71 -6.59
N TYR A 138 -9.50 -8.91 -6.47
CA TYR A 138 -8.13 -9.14 -6.00
C TYR A 138 -7.08 -8.49 -6.91
N GLU A 139 -7.28 -8.53 -8.23
CA GLU A 139 -6.38 -7.90 -9.19
C GLU A 139 -6.45 -6.36 -9.13
N ILE A 140 -7.62 -5.79 -8.88
CA ILE A 140 -7.79 -4.34 -8.75
C ILE A 140 -7.23 -3.83 -7.42
N LEU A 141 -7.53 -4.53 -6.32
CA LEU A 141 -7.24 -4.15 -4.93
C LEU A 141 -6.36 -5.20 -4.24
N PRO A 142 -5.11 -5.42 -4.67
CA PRO A 142 -4.29 -6.54 -4.18
C PRO A 142 -3.70 -6.31 -2.78
N PHE A 143 -3.73 -5.07 -2.28
CA PHE A 143 -3.17 -4.74 -0.96
C PHE A 143 -4.18 -5.00 0.15
N GLU A 144 -3.70 -5.51 1.29
CA GLU A 144 -4.49 -5.73 2.52
C GLU A 144 -4.74 -4.44 3.31
N ASN A 145 -4.98 -3.33 2.61
CA ASN A 145 -5.20 -2.03 3.25
C ASN A 145 -6.54 -2.03 4.00
N SER A 146 -6.54 -1.55 5.23
CA SER A 146 -7.72 -1.44 6.09
C SER A 146 -8.38 -0.08 5.97
N LEU A 147 -9.71 -0.03 6.10
CA LEU A 147 -10.46 1.22 6.27
C LEU A 147 -9.94 1.95 7.51
N CYS A 148 -9.71 3.25 7.37
CA CYS A 148 -9.53 4.17 8.49
C CYS A 148 -10.48 5.36 8.32
N VAL A 149 -11.18 5.70 9.39
CA VAL A 149 -12.07 6.85 9.49
C VAL A 149 -11.46 7.82 10.50
N MET A 150 -11.35 9.09 10.13
CA MET A 150 -10.63 10.11 10.90
C MET A 150 -11.37 11.43 10.82
N LYS A 151 -11.16 12.33 11.79
CA LYS A 151 -11.67 13.71 11.75
C LYS A 151 -10.55 14.67 11.45
N MET A 152 -10.79 15.60 10.54
CA MET A 152 -9.83 16.63 10.15
C MET A 152 -10.44 18.02 10.28
N LYS A 153 -9.73 18.94 10.92
CA LYS A 153 -10.05 20.36 10.86
C LYS A 153 -9.96 20.85 9.41
N GLY A 154 -10.84 21.76 8.99
CA GLY A 154 -10.89 22.27 7.61
C GLY A 154 -9.56 22.79 7.07
N THR A 155 -8.71 23.37 7.93
CA THR A 155 -7.34 23.77 7.57
C THR A 155 -6.48 22.58 7.12
N HIS A 156 -6.54 21.45 7.82
CA HIS A 156 -5.80 20.23 7.47
C HIS A 156 -6.42 19.53 6.27
N LEU A 157 -7.75 19.58 6.13
CA LEU A 157 -8.43 19.10 4.93
C LEU A 157 -7.96 19.88 3.69
N LYS A 158 -7.88 21.22 3.74
CA LYS A 158 -7.35 22.02 2.63
C LYS A 158 -5.90 21.66 2.28
N ALA A 159 -5.07 21.36 3.28
CA ALA A 159 -3.71 20.88 3.05
C ALA A 159 -3.72 19.51 2.33
N LEU A 160 -4.56 18.57 2.76
CA LEU A 160 -4.76 17.27 2.09
C LEU A 160 -5.19 17.45 0.63
N LEU A 161 -6.18 18.32 0.38
CA LEU A 161 -6.65 18.60 -0.98
C LEU A 161 -5.58 19.28 -1.85
N THR A 162 -4.67 20.05 -1.24
CA THR A 162 -3.52 20.63 -1.94
C THR A 162 -2.54 19.54 -2.39
N SER A 163 -2.27 18.54 -1.54
CA SER A 163 -1.49 17.36 -1.92
C SER A 163 -2.15 16.58 -3.06
N ILE A 164 -3.46 16.31 -2.98
CA ILE A 164 -4.20 15.64 -4.05
C ILE A 164 -4.09 16.42 -5.37
N ALA A 165 -4.21 17.75 -5.34
CA ALA A 165 -4.04 18.59 -6.52
C ALA A 165 -2.63 18.48 -7.13
N SER A 166 -1.59 18.44 -6.28
CA SER A 166 -0.19 18.30 -6.72
C SER A 166 0.09 16.99 -7.44
N LEU A 167 -0.64 15.93 -7.06
CA LEU A 167 -0.61 14.60 -7.68
C LEU A 167 -1.50 14.52 -8.95
N LYS A 168 -2.04 15.65 -9.40
CA LYS A 168 -2.98 15.75 -10.52
C LYS A 168 -4.29 15.03 -10.28
N GLY A 169 -4.74 14.92 -9.03
CA GLY A 169 -5.99 14.26 -8.64
C GLY A 169 -5.76 12.85 -8.09
N GLU A 170 -6.72 12.38 -7.29
CA GLU A 170 -6.74 11.05 -6.69
C GLU A 170 -8.18 10.52 -6.69
N GLY A 171 -8.41 9.28 -6.25
CA GLY A 171 -9.76 8.77 -6.07
C GLY A 171 -10.45 9.45 -4.90
N VAL A 172 -11.40 10.35 -5.16
CA VAL A 172 -12.13 11.09 -4.12
C VAL A 172 -13.64 10.88 -4.24
N SER A 173 -14.38 11.01 -3.13
CA SER A 173 -15.84 11.12 -3.12
C SER A 173 -16.32 12.11 -2.05
N GLY A 174 -17.50 12.71 -2.25
CA GLY A 174 -18.11 13.68 -1.33
C GLY A 174 -17.59 15.13 -1.45
N ILE A 175 -16.59 15.34 -2.30
CA ILE A 175 -15.97 16.65 -2.54
C ILE A 175 -16.02 17.05 -4.01
N ARG A 176 -15.76 18.33 -4.27
CA ARG A 176 -15.39 18.82 -5.61
C ARG A 176 -14.14 19.67 -5.53
N MET A 177 -13.28 19.58 -6.53
CA MET A 177 -12.01 20.28 -6.64
C MET A 177 -11.86 20.93 -8.02
N GLU A 178 -11.32 22.14 -8.03
CA GLU A 178 -10.80 22.81 -9.22
C GLU A 178 -9.29 22.93 -9.06
N ILE A 179 -8.53 22.41 -10.02
CA ILE A 179 -7.07 22.39 -9.98
C ILE A 179 -6.49 23.00 -11.26
N THR A 180 -5.28 23.53 -11.19
CA THR A 180 -4.54 23.92 -12.39
C THR A 180 -3.87 22.72 -13.05
N LYS A 181 -3.49 22.88 -14.33
CA LYS A 181 -2.66 21.88 -15.03
C LYS A 181 -1.32 21.61 -14.33
N ASP A 182 -0.72 22.63 -13.69
CA ASP A 182 0.50 22.50 -12.89
C ASP A 182 0.28 21.91 -11.49
N GLY A 183 -0.97 21.59 -11.10
CA GLY A 183 -1.28 20.82 -9.90
C GLY A 183 -1.47 21.67 -8.65
N LYS A 184 -1.95 22.90 -8.82
CA LYS A 184 -2.34 23.78 -7.70
C LYS A 184 -3.83 23.68 -7.45
N LEU A 185 -4.22 23.64 -6.19
CA LEU A 185 -5.62 23.73 -5.79
C LEU A 185 -6.10 25.18 -5.99
N LEU A 186 -7.17 25.36 -6.75
CA LEU A 186 -7.83 26.65 -6.95
C LEU A 186 -9.04 26.81 -6.04
N ASN A 187 -9.87 25.77 -5.97
CA ASN A 187 -11.10 25.78 -5.18
C ASN A 187 -11.46 24.35 -4.75
N ALA A 188 -12.14 24.23 -3.61
CA ALA A 188 -12.72 22.97 -3.17
C ALA A 188 -13.98 23.16 -2.33
N THR A 189 -14.89 22.20 -2.44
CA THR A 189 -16.11 22.13 -1.65
C THR A 189 -16.32 20.72 -1.10
N VAL A 190 -17.01 20.62 0.04
CA VAL A 190 -17.43 19.36 0.66
C VAL A 190 -18.95 19.40 0.79
N GLY A 191 -19.65 18.41 0.23
CA GLY A 191 -21.11 18.43 0.18
C GLY A 191 -21.69 19.67 -0.52
N GLY A 192 -20.95 20.25 -1.47
CA GLY A 192 -21.34 21.46 -2.20
C GLY A 192 -21.12 22.78 -1.45
N GLN A 193 -20.60 22.76 -0.22
CA GLN A 193 -20.31 23.96 0.57
C GLN A 193 -18.81 24.25 0.60
N PRO A 194 -18.40 25.53 0.62
CA PRO A 194 -17.00 25.90 0.87
C PRO A 194 -16.47 25.29 2.16
N ILE A 195 -15.16 24.99 2.17
CA ILE A 195 -14.51 24.41 3.34
C ILE A 195 -14.31 25.50 4.41
N ASP A 196 -14.95 25.30 5.56
CA ASP A 196 -14.79 26.10 6.76
C ASP A 196 -13.56 25.61 7.53
N ASP A 197 -12.60 26.51 7.76
CA ASP A 197 -11.33 26.21 8.43
C ASP A 197 -11.49 25.67 9.85
N ASN A 198 -12.57 26.00 10.55
CA ASN A 198 -12.79 25.59 11.93
C ASN A 198 -13.71 24.39 12.09
N LYS A 199 -14.38 23.96 11.01
CA LYS A 199 -15.23 22.78 11.04
C LYS A 199 -14.40 21.49 11.02
N LEU A 200 -14.86 20.48 11.74
CA LEU A 200 -14.36 19.10 11.62
C LEU A 200 -15.09 18.37 10.50
N TYR A 201 -14.32 17.72 9.64
CA TYR A 201 -14.78 16.88 8.54
C TYR A 201 -14.34 15.44 8.77
N THR A 202 -15.25 14.50 8.55
CA THR A 202 -14.94 13.07 8.62
C THR A 202 -14.42 12.60 7.28
N VAL A 203 -13.23 11.99 7.27
CA VAL A 203 -12.61 11.41 6.08
C VAL A 203 -12.47 9.91 6.26
N ALA A 204 -12.95 9.14 5.29
CA ALA A 204 -12.72 7.70 5.20
C ALA A 204 -11.65 7.42 4.14
N THR A 205 -10.59 6.74 4.54
CA THR A 205 -9.48 6.39 3.66
C THR A 205 -8.94 5.01 4.03
N ILE A 206 -7.76 4.66 3.52
CA ILE A 206 -7.02 3.46 3.89
C ILE A 206 -5.89 3.76 4.88
N ASP A 207 -5.55 2.79 5.71
CA ASP A 207 -4.42 2.84 6.66
C ASP A 207 -3.12 3.36 6.05
N TYR A 208 -2.75 2.89 4.86
CA TYR A 208 -1.56 3.36 4.15
C TYR A 208 -1.54 4.89 3.98
N LEU A 209 -2.66 5.51 3.60
CA LEU A 209 -2.74 6.97 3.45
C LEU A 209 -2.93 7.66 4.80
N ALA A 210 -3.67 7.06 5.73
CA ALA A 210 -3.83 7.56 7.09
C ALA A 210 -2.50 7.67 7.85
N ASP A 211 -1.51 6.85 7.49
CA ASP A 211 -0.13 6.91 8.00
C ASP A 211 0.72 8.01 7.33
N GLY A 212 0.12 8.82 6.44
CA GLY A 212 0.79 9.92 5.75
C GLY A 212 1.50 9.53 4.44
N ASN A 213 1.46 8.26 4.04
CA ASN A 213 2.14 7.83 2.82
C ASN A 213 1.45 8.36 1.55
N GLY A 214 2.16 8.34 0.42
CA GLY A 214 1.60 8.81 -0.86
C GLY A 214 1.35 10.32 -0.90
N SER A 215 2.17 11.10 -0.19
CA SER A 215 2.04 12.56 -0.05
C SER A 215 0.78 13.00 0.72
N MET A 216 0.28 12.16 1.64
CA MET A 216 -0.92 12.43 2.45
C MET A 216 -0.58 12.79 3.89
N GLU A 217 0.55 13.45 4.14
CA GLU A 217 1.08 13.79 5.46
C GLU A 217 0.09 14.64 6.30
N ALA A 218 -0.85 15.32 5.66
CA ALA A 218 -1.93 16.04 6.34
C ALA A 218 -2.76 15.13 7.27
N PHE A 219 -2.85 13.82 7.01
CA PHE A 219 -3.53 12.88 7.91
C PHE A 219 -2.83 12.71 9.26
N LEU A 220 -1.54 13.03 9.37
CA LEU A 220 -0.84 12.99 10.65
C LEU A 220 -1.35 14.07 11.63
N GLN A 221 -2.15 15.01 11.15
CA GLN A 221 -2.83 16.03 11.95
C GLN A 221 -4.32 15.71 12.19
N ALA A 222 -4.77 14.51 11.82
CA ALA A 222 -6.15 14.09 12.02
C ALA A 222 -6.37 13.55 13.45
N ASP A 223 -7.56 13.78 13.98
CA ASP A 223 -8.01 13.28 15.27
C ASP A 223 -8.94 12.08 15.09
N ASP A 224 -9.28 11.39 16.19
CA ASP A 224 -10.29 10.33 16.25
C ASP A 224 -10.10 9.22 15.19
N ARG A 225 -8.85 8.82 14.92
CA ARG A 225 -8.57 7.73 13.98
C ARG A 225 -9.14 6.41 14.50
N VAL A 226 -10.04 5.82 13.72
CA VAL A 226 -10.59 4.48 13.96
C VAL A 226 -10.45 3.65 12.70
N CYS A 227 -9.75 2.52 12.80
CA CYS A 227 -9.62 1.55 11.72
C CYS A 227 -10.25 0.23 12.18
N PRO A 228 -11.53 -0.05 11.84
CA PRO A 228 -12.24 -1.19 12.38
C PRO A 228 -11.62 -2.52 11.91
N GLU A 229 -11.52 -3.47 12.84
CA GLU A 229 -10.93 -4.78 12.57
C GLU A 229 -11.69 -5.52 11.45
N GLY A 230 -10.94 -6.16 10.54
CA GLY A 230 -11.48 -6.94 9.43
C GLY A 230 -12.10 -6.11 8.29
N ALA A 231 -12.17 -4.78 8.40
CA ALA A 231 -12.72 -3.92 7.36
C ALA A 231 -11.67 -3.54 6.31
N THR A 232 -11.16 -4.54 5.57
CA THR A 232 -10.21 -4.29 4.47
C THR A 232 -10.90 -3.64 3.27
N LEU A 233 -10.20 -2.76 2.53
CA LEU A 233 -10.74 -2.13 1.33
C LEU A 233 -11.22 -3.18 0.32
N ARG A 234 -10.44 -4.25 0.12
CA ARG A 234 -10.83 -5.36 -0.75
C ARG A 234 -12.09 -6.06 -0.25
N GLY A 235 -12.18 -6.35 1.05
CA GLY A 235 -13.38 -6.94 1.66
C GLY A 235 -14.62 -6.05 1.50
N LEU A 236 -14.49 -4.76 1.78
CA LEU A 236 -15.55 -3.77 1.59
C LEU A 236 -16.04 -3.70 0.15
N PHE A 237 -15.13 -3.79 -0.82
CA PHE A 237 -15.49 -3.78 -2.23
C PHE A 237 -16.18 -5.09 -2.67
N LEU A 238 -15.70 -6.25 -2.21
CA LEU A 238 -16.38 -7.54 -2.43
C LEU A 238 -17.81 -7.51 -1.88
N ASP A 239 -17.98 -7.02 -0.65
CA ASP A 239 -19.28 -6.87 0.00
C ASP A 239 -20.19 -5.91 -0.77
N TYR A 240 -19.65 -4.76 -1.20
CA TYR A 240 -20.38 -3.81 -2.03
C TYR A 240 -20.91 -4.47 -3.31
N VAL A 241 -20.07 -5.21 -4.03
CA VAL A 241 -20.49 -5.87 -5.28
C VAL A 241 -21.59 -6.91 -5.02
N ARG A 242 -21.43 -7.74 -3.99
CA ARG A 242 -22.45 -8.73 -3.60
C ARG A 242 -23.77 -8.07 -3.19
N GLN A 243 -23.71 -6.97 -2.43
CA GLN A 243 -24.89 -6.24 -1.98
C GLN A 243 -25.65 -5.60 -3.15
N GLN A 244 -24.95 -4.96 -4.10
CA GLN A 244 -25.60 -4.41 -5.30
C GLN A 244 -26.25 -5.52 -6.13
N THR A 245 -25.54 -6.64 -6.30
CA THR A 245 -26.04 -7.81 -7.06
C THR A 245 -27.29 -8.41 -6.40
N ALA A 246 -27.28 -8.59 -5.08
CA ALA A 246 -28.45 -9.05 -4.33
C ALA A 246 -29.63 -8.07 -4.43
N ALA A 247 -29.36 -6.78 -4.62
CA ALA A 247 -30.36 -5.75 -4.89
C ALA A 247 -30.79 -5.68 -6.37
N GLY A 248 -30.36 -6.61 -7.22
CA GLY A 248 -30.68 -6.65 -8.65
C GLY A 248 -29.98 -5.57 -9.49
N LYS A 249 -28.92 -4.95 -8.95
CA LYS A 249 -28.18 -3.86 -9.59
C LYS A 249 -26.87 -4.36 -10.16
N LYS A 250 -26.49 -3.80 -11.31
CA LYS A 250 -25.15 -3.92 -11.85
C LYS A 250 -24.25 -2.83 -11.27
N ILE A 251 -22.96 -3.10 -11.23
CA ILE A 251 -21.96 -2.13 -10.79
C ILE A 251 -21.77 -1.08 -11.87
N THR A 252 -21.89 0.18 -11.48
CA THR A 252 -21.76 1.32 -12.38
C THR A 252 -21.12 2.49 -11.63
N SER A 253 -20.61 3.46 -12.37
CA SER A 253 -19.98 4.67 -11.86
C SER A 253 -20.15 5.78 -12.91
N ALA A 254 -19.97 7.03 -12.51
CA ALA A 254 -20.06 8.17 -13.41
C ALA A 254 -18.91 9.14 -13.17
N LEU A 255 -18.48 9.79 -14.25
CA LEU A 255 -17.67 11.01 -14.15
C LEU A 255 -18.63 12.16 -13.88
N ASP A 256 -18.42 12.87 -12.78
CA ASP A 256 -19.28 13.97 -12.34
C ASP A 256 -18.52 15.30 -12.23
N GLY A 257 -17.26 15.32 -12.67
CA GLY A 257 -16.40 16.49 -12.61
C GLY A 257 -16.02 16.83 -11.18
N ARG A 258 -15.91 15.84 -10.28
CA ARG A 258 -15.45 16.07 -8.91
C ARG A 258 -14.01 16.56 -8.85
N ILE A 259 -13.21 16.33 -9.90
CA ILE A 259 -11.93 17.04 -10.07
C ILE A 259 -11.85 17.61 -11.49
N THR A 260 -11.80 18.92 -11.60
CA THR A 260 -11.69 19.62 -12.90
C THR A 260 -10.36 20.36 -13.03
N VAL A 261 -9.78 20.33 -14.23
CA VAL A 261 -8.59 21.13 -14.57
C VAL A 261 -9.03 22.43 -15.22
N LYS A 262 -8.57 23.57 -14.69
CA LYS A 262 -8.78 24.91 -15.23
C LYS A 262 -7.54 25.42 -15.97
#